data_AF-A0A961NLR8-F1
#
_entry.id   AF-A0A961NLR8-F1
#
_cell.length_a   1.000
_cell.length_b   1.000
_cell.length_c   1.000
_cell.angle_alpha   90.00
_cell.angle_beta   90.00
_cell.angle_gamma   90.00
#
_symmetry.space_group_name_H-M   'P 1'
#
loop_
_entity.id
_entity.type
_entity.pdbx_description
1 polymer ?
#
loop_
_entity_poly.entity_id
_entity_poly.type
_entity_poly.pdbx_seq_one_letter_code
_entity_poly.pdbx_strand_id
1 'polypeptide(L)'
;PVLVHGDFRTGNFMVSPDGLHGIVDCEFAHWGARHEDVAWRCMRDWRFGKNKDVGGFTDRETFYNAYQKHSGVTLQSERVRYWEIMGNLRWAVGSAQQARRHLSGADKGIELAAIGRRTCEMEYEMLRLMENAG
;
A
#
# COMPACT_ATOMS: atom_id res chain seq x y z
N PRO A 1 -18.17 7.33 -2.58
CA PRO A 1 -17.46 6.15 -2.02
C PRO A 1 -17.44 5.04 -3.08
N VAL A 2 -16.44 4.15 -3.04
CA VAL A 2 -16.35 2.95 -3.90
C VAL A 2 -15.95 1.75 -3.04
N LEU A 3 -16.11 0.53 -3.56
CA LEU A 3 -15.53 -0.63 -2.91
C LEU A 3 -14.01 -0.53 -3.02
N VAL A 4 -13.35 -0.56 -1.87
CA VAL A 4 -11.89 -0.56 -1.69
C VAL A 4 -11.51 -1.94 -1.20
N HIS A 5 -10.47 -2.53 -1.78
CA HIS A 5 -9.94 -3.82 -1.36
C HIS A 5 -9.21 -3.73 -0.02
N GLY A 6 -8.52 -2.62 0.24
CA GLY A 6 -7.85 -2.34 1.51
C GLY A 6 -6.42 -2.88 1.58
N ASP A 7 -6.08 -3.89 0.77
CA ASP A 7 -4.73 -4.43 0.59
C ASP A 7 -4.40 -4.66 -0.90
N PHE A 8 -4.67 -3.66 -1.75
CA PHE A 8 -4.55 -3.77 -3.21
C PHE A 8 -3.10 -3.70 -3.74
N ARG A 9 -2.27 -4.67 -3.38
CA ARG A 9 -0.83 -4.71 -3.68
C ARG A 9 -0.40 -5.92 -4.52
N THR A 10 0.78 -5.83 -5.12
CA THR A 10 1.38 -6.84 -6.01
C THR A 10 1.31 -8.28 -5.51
N GLY A 11 1.52 -8.50 -4.20
CA GLY A 11 1.47 -9.85 -3.63
C GLY A 11 0.09 -10.51 -3.61
N ASN A 12 -0.98 -9.76 -3.94
CA ASN A 12 -2.36 -10.23 -3.91
C ASN A 12 -2.97 -10.43 -5.31
N PHE A 13 -2.14 -10.41 -6.38
CA PHE A 13 -2.61 -10.70 -7.74
C PHE A 13 -2.24 -12.12 -8.15
N MET A 14 -3.22 -12.85 -8.67
CA MET A 14 -2.99 -14.11 -9.37
C MET A 14 -2.79 -13.82 -10.85
N VAL A 15 -1.57 -14.04 -11.34
CA VAL A 15 -1.17 -13.73 -12.72
C VAL A 15 -0.63 -15.00 -13.38
N SER A 16 -1.02 -15.22 -14.64
CA SER A 16 -0.51 -16.27 -15.52
C SER A 16 0.10 -15.65 -16.79
N PRO A 17 0.71 -16.44 -17.70
CA PRO A 17 1.09 -15.95 -19.03
C PRO A 17 -0.07 -15.35 -19.83
N ASP A 18 -1.32 -15.75 -19.56
CA ASP A 18 -2.53 -15.25 -20.22
C ASP A 18 -3.06 -13.95 -19.59
N GLY A 19 -2.49 -13.53 -18.44
CA GLY A 19 -2.79 -12.26 -17.79
C GLY A 19 -3.27 -12.39 -16.33
N LEU A 20 -3.99 -11.37 -15.87
CA LEU A 20 -4.53 -11.30 -14.51
C LEU A 20 -5.76 -12.22 -14.38
N HIS A 21 -5.69 -13.23 -13.52
CA HIS A 21 -6.76 -14.18 -13.27
C HIS A 21 -7.59 -13.86 -12.03
N GLY A 22 -7.03 -13.12 -11.07
CA GLY A 22 -7.78 -12.76 -9.88
C GLY A 22 -7.01 -11.85 -8.93
N ILE A 23 -7.78 -11.31 -7.99
CA ILE A 23 -7.30 -10.53 -6.85
C ILE A 23 -7.82 -11.24 -5.60
N VAL A 24 -6.94 -11.49 -4.64
CA VAL A 24 -7.23 -12.27 -3.43
C VAL A 24 -7.00 -11.44 -2.17
N ASP A 25 -7.33 -11.98 -1.00
CA ASP A 25 -7.08 -11.35 0.29
C ASP A 25 -7.95 -10.11 0.58
N CYS A 26 -9.26 -10.27 0.38
CA CYS A 26 -10.26 -9.21 0.58
C CYS A 26 -10.65 -8.99 2.06
N GLU A 27 -9.86 -9.43 3.03
CA GLU A 27 -10.22 -9.35 4.46
C GLU A 27 -10.34 -7.90 4.98
N PHE A 28 -9.71 -6.95 4.29
CA PHE A 28 -9.79 -5.51 4.58
C PHE A 28 -10.75 -4.74 3.67
N ALA A 29 -11.58 -5.42 2.88
CA ALA A 29 -12.46 -4.76 1.93
C ALA A 29 -13.55 -3.93 2.62
N HIS A 30 -13.76 -2.69 2.16
CA HIS A 30 -14.72 -1.77 2.75
C HIS A 30 -15.15 -0.67 1.76
N TRP A 31 -16.16 0.12 2.12
CA TRP A 31 -16.56 1.29 1.32
C TRP A 31 -15.72 2.50 1.69
N GLY A 32 -14.95 3.02 0.74
CA GLY A 32 -13.96 4.05 1.00
C GLY A 32 -13.70 5.00 -0.17
N ALA A 33 -12.59 5.72 -0.10
CA ALA A 33 -12.10 6.54 -1.20
C ALA A 33 -11.23 5.67 -2.12
N ARG A 34 -11.45 5.74 -3.43
CA ARG A 34 -10.61 5.03 -4.44
C ARG A 34 -9.11 5.30 -4.30
N HIS A 35 -8.79 6.51 -3.82
CA HIS A 35 -7.43 6.97 -3.59
C HIS A 35 -6.70 6.11 -2.55
N GLU A 36 -7.42 5.44 -1.66
CA GLU A 36 -6.83 4.52 -0.69
C GLU A 36 -6.12 3.34 -1.37
N ASP A 37 -6.81 2.58 -2.23
CA ASP A 37 -6.19 1.46 -2.97
C ASP A 37 -5.12 1.93 -3.96
N VAL A 38 -5.36 3.07 -4.62
CA VAL A 38 -4.37 3.69 -5.53
C VAL A 38 -3.10 4.05 -4.76
N ALA A 39 -3.22 4.68 -3.60
CA ALA A 39 -2.10 5.10 -2.77
C ALA A 39 -1.40 3.90 -2.13
N TRP A 40 -2.16 2.90 -1.66
CA TRP A 40 -1.61 1.71 -1.03
C TRP A 40 -0.56 1.08 -1.94
N ARG A 41 -0.90 0.80 -3.20
CA ARG A 41 0.04 0.24 -4.18
C ARG A 41 1.26 1.12 -4.50
N CYS A 42 1.18 2.44 -4.25
CA CYS A 42 2.29 3.38 -4.44
C CYS A 42 3.32 3.38 -3.30
N MET A 43 2.98 2.79 -2.15
CA MET A 43 3.86 2.70 -0.99
C MET A 43 5.15 1.95 -1.30
N ARG A 44 6.25 2.33 -0.64
CA ARG A 44 7.57 1.76 -0.85
C ARG A 44 7.64 0.25 -0.59
N ASP A 45 6.93 -0.24 0.43
CA ASP A 45 6.92 -1.66 0.82
C ASP A 45 6.49 -2.59 -0.30
N TRP A 46 5.59 -2.11 -1.16
CA TRP A 46 5.03 -2.94 -2.23
C TRP A 46 5.81 -2.85 -3.54
N ARG A 47 6.95 -2.15 -3.54
CA ARG A 47 7.83 -2.06 -4.72
C ARG A 47 8.81 -3.22 -4.82
N PHE A 48 8.98 -4.01 -3.76
CA PHE A 48 9.85 -5.20 -3.73
C PHE A 48 11.26 -4.97 -4.29
N GLY A 49 11.91 -3.87 -3.87
CA GLY A 49 13.28 -3.53 -4.27
C GLY A 49 13.41 -2.91 -5.66
N LYS A 50 12.30 -2.56 -6.32
CA LYS A 50 12.30 -1.82 -7.59
C LYS A 50 12.16 -0.32 -7.36
N ASN A 51 12.72 0.47 -8.27
CA ASN A 51 12.66 1.95 -8.22
C ASN A 51 11.37 2.53 -8.81
N LYS A 52 10.47 1.70 -9.36
CA LYS A 52 9.20 2.14 -9.92
C LYS A 52 8.14 2.29 -8.83
N ASP A 53 7.34 3.35 -8.92
CA ASP A 53 6.48 3.79 -7.82
C ASP A 53 5.30 2.87 -7.54
N VAL A 54 4.67 2.32 -8.58
CA VAL A 54 3.41 1.56 -8.45
C VAL A 54 3.70 0.08 -8.44
N GLY A 55 3.73 -0.52 -7.24
CA GLY A 55 3.97 -1.95 -7.07
C GLY A 55 5.30 -2.46 -7.63
N GLY A 56 6.23 -1.55 -7.98
CA GLY A 56 7.48 -1.86 -8.66
C GLY A 56 7.37 -2.03 -10.20
N PHE A 57 6.21 -1.80 -10.80
CA PHE A 57 5.96 -2.06 -12.22
C PHE A 57 6.09 -0.82 -13.12
N THR A 58 5.57 0.31 -12.67
CA THR A 58 5.45 1.51 -13.48
C THR A 58 5.51 2.77 -12.62
N ASP A 59 5.71 3.91 -13.27
CA ASP A 59 5.62 5.23 -12.62
C ASP A 59 4.15 5.65 -12.40
N ARG A 60 3.97 6.62 -11.50
CA ARG A 60 2.64 7.12 -11.10
C ARG A 60 1.87 7.70 -12.27
N GLU A 61 2.52 8.47 -13.14
CA GLU A 61 1.88 9.12 -14.27
C GLU A 61 1.27 8.10 -15.23
N THR A 62 2.05 7.08 -15.63
CA THR A 62 1.57 6.00 -16.48
C THR A 62 0.38 5.28 -15.86
N PHE A 63 0.46 4.95 -14.56
CA PHE A 63 -0.64 4.29 -13.86
C PHE A 63 -1.89 5.18 -13.75
N TYR A 64 -1.75 6.44 -13.37
CA TYR A 64 -2.88 7.35 -13.24
C TYR A 64 -3.56 7.58 -14.58
N ASN A 65 -2.80 7.77 -15.66
CA ASN A 65 -3.37 7.92 -17.00
C ASN A 65 -4.20 6.69 -17.40
N ALA A 66 -3.69 5.48 -17.17
CA ALA A 66 -4.42 4.25 -17.44
C ALA A 66 -5.67 4.10 -16.55
N TYR A 67 -5.53 4.36 -15.24
CA TYR A 67 -6.63 4.28 -14.28
C TYR A 67 -7.75 5.24 -14.66
N GLN A 68 -7.42 6.52 -14.90
CA GLN A 68 -8.39 7.55 -15.25
C GLN A 68 -9.09 7.25 -16.58
N LYS A 69 -8.35 6.79 -17.59
CA LYS A 69 -8.89 6.37 -18.89
C LYS A 69 -9.92 5.25 -18.76
N HIS A 70 -9.63 4.21 -17.97
CA HIS A 70 -10.49 3.04 -17.87
C HIS A 70 -11.66 3.19 -16.90
N SER A 71 -11.49 4.00 -15.86
CA SER A 71 -12.53 4.26 -14.86
C SER A 71 -13.42 5.47 -15.17
N GLY A 72 -13.00 6.35 -16.09
CA GLY A 72 -13.68 7.60 -16.40
C GLY A 72 -13.62 8.64 -15.28
N VAL A 73 -12.69 8.48 -14.31
CA VAL A 73 -12.57 9.38 -13.16
C VAL A 73 -11.25 10.13 -13.18
N THR A 74 -11.23 11.34 -12.64
CA THR A 74 -9.99 12.09 -12.41
C THR A 74 -9.40 11.76 -11.05
N LEU A 75 -8.11 11.45 -11.01
CA LEU A 75 -7.33 11.25 -9.79
C LEU A 75 -6.63 12.55 -9.41
N GLN A 76 -7.03 13.05 -8.26
CA GLN A 76 -6.37 14.14 -7.54
C GLN A 76 -5.10 13.65 -6.85
N SER A 77 -3.92 14.13 -7.28
CA SER A 77 -2.61 13.68 -6.80
C SER A 77 -2.41 14.02 -5.32
N GLU A 78 -2.94 15.15 -4.87
CA GLU A 78 -2.97 15.58 -3.47
C GLU A 78 -3.77 14.59 -2.59
N ARG A 79 -4.87 14.04 -3.12
CA ARG A 79 -5.64 13.02 -2.42
C ARG A 79 -4.91 11.69 -2.39
N VAL A 80 -4.23 11.29 -3.47
CA VAL A 80 -3.40 10.08 -3.43
C VAL A 80 -2.29 10.23 -2.39
N ARG A 81 -1.62 11.40 -2.34
CA ARG A 81 -0.59 11.67 -1.33
C ARG A 81 -1.14 11.60 0.10
N TYR A 82 -2.29 12.20 0.36
CA TYR A 82 -2.96 12.09 1.66
C TYR A 82 -3.18 10.62 2.05
N TRP A 83 -3.73 9.81 1.13
CA TRP A 83 -3.96 8.39 1.40
C TRP A 83 -2.67 7.58 1.49
N GLU A 84 -1.58 8.02 0.86
CA GLU A 84 -0.26 7.38 0.99
C GLU A 84 0.33 7.64 2.38
N ILE A 85 0.19 8.87 2.90
CA ILE A 85 0.55 9.22 4.29
C ILE A 85 -0.25 8.35 5.27
N MET A 86 -1.58 8.27 5.08
CA MET A 86 -2.44 7.45 5.93
C MET A 86 -2.11 5.94 5.82
N GLY A 87 -1.73 5.47 4.63
CA GLY A 87 -1.27 4.10 4.42
C GLY A 87 0.01 3.78 5.18
N ASN A 88 1.01 4.68 5.13
CA ASN A 88 2.24 4.53 5.92
C ASN A 88 1.94 4.51 7.42
N LEU A 89 1.07 5.40 7.92
CA LEU A 89 0.65 5.37 9.33
C LEU A 89 -0.02 4.04 9.71
N ARG A 90 -0.96 3.57 8.90
CA ARG A 90 -1.66 2.30 9.13
C ARG A 90 -0.69 1.12 9.17
N TRP A 91 0.26 1.09 8.25
CA TRP A 91 1.25 0.02 8.17
C TRP A 91 2.30 0.08 9.29
N ALA A 92 2.68 1.27 9.74
CA ALA A 92 3.52 1.45 10.92
C ALA A 92 2.86 0.86 12.17
N VAL A 93 1.59 1.19 12.42
CA VAL A 93 0.81 0.64 13.54
C VAL A 93 0.69 -0.87 13.43
N GLY A 94 0.38 -1.41 12.24
CA GLY A 94 0.32 -2.85 12.01
C GLY A 94 1.66 -3.54 12.32
N SER A 95 2.76 -2.99 11.83
CA SER A 95 4.11 -3.52 12.06
C SER A 95 4.47 -3.52 13.55
N ALA A 96 4.15 -2.45 14.28
CA ALA A 96 4.36 -2.37 15.72
C ALA A 96 3.51 -3.40 16.48
N GLN A 97 2.27 -3.64 16.06
CA GLN A 97 1.39 -4.66 16.64
C GLN A 97 1.94 -6.08 16.42
N GLN A 98 2.44 -6.38 15.22
CA GLN A 98 3.08 -7.67 14.92
C GLN A 98 4.34 -7.88 15.78
N ALA A 99 5.19 -6.87 15.91
CA ALA A 99 6.36 -6.92 16.78
C ALA A 99 5.96 -7.17 18.24
N ARG A 100 4.93 -6.49 18.73
CA ARG A 100 4.42 -6.68 20.10
C ARG A 100 3.92 -8.11 20.33
N ARG A 101 3.24 -8.72 19.35
CA ARG A 101 2.82 -10.14 19.43
C ARG A 101 4.04 -11.04 19.64
N HIS A 102 5.11 -10.82 18.88
CA HIS A 102 6.36 -11.57 19.05
C HIS A 102 6.98 -11.37 20.44
N LEU A 103 7.19 -10.11 20.83
CA LEU A 103 7.86 -9.75 22.08
C LEU A 103 7.08 -10.20 23.33
N SER A 104 5.75 -10.29 23.24
CA SER A 104 4.91 -10.80 24.30
C SER A 104 4.99 -12.33 24.48
N GLY A 105 5.54 -13.05 23.51
CA GLY A 105 5.58 -14.51 23.47
C GLY A 105 4.25 -15.17 23.07
N ALA A 106 3.20 -14.39 22.77
CA ALA A 106 1.92 -14.89 22.26
C ALA A 106 2.06 -15.59 20.90
N ASP A 107 3.06 -15.17 20.13
CA ASP A 107 3.46 -15.77 18.87
C ASP A 107 4.99 -15.74 18.80
N LYS A 108 5.64 -16.81 18.34
CA LYS A 108 7.11 -16.91 18.29
C LYS A 108 7.66 -16.82 16.87
N GLY A 109 6.82 -16.51 15.89
CA GLY A 109 7.21 -16.33 14.49
C GLY A 109 8.29 -15.26 14.33
N ILE A 110 9.41 -15.62 13.69
CA ILE A 110 10.57 -14.73 13.51
C ILE A 110 10.25 -13.58 12.55
N GLU A 111 9.34 -13.81 11.60
CA GLU A 111 8.83 -12.81 10.68
C GLU A 111 8.12 -11.65 11.41
N LEU A 112 7.46 -11.93 12.54
CA LEU A 112 6.81 -10.90 13.36
C LEU A 112 7.82 -10.01 14.09
N ALA A 113 8.96 -10.57 14.50
CA ALA A 113 10.08 -9.77 15.00
C ALA A 113 10.70 -8.93 13.89
N ALA A 114 10.94 -9.56 12.73
CA ALA A 114 11.55 -8.92 11.59
C ALA A 114 10.71 -7.77 11.04
N ILE A 115 9.38 -7.91 10.95
CA ILE A 115 8.49 -6.88 10.40
C ILE A 115 8.42 -5.64 11.30
N GLY A 116 8.70 -5.77 12.60
CA GLY A 116 8.72 -4.65 13.55
C GLY A 116 9.62 -3.49 13.13
N ARG A 117 10.74 -3.78 12.43
CA ARG A 117 11.65 -2.74 11.90
C ARG A 117 10.97 -1.77 10.93
N ARG A 118 9.92 -2.22 10.23
CA ARG A 118 9.20 -1.43 9.23
C ARG A 118 8.50 -0.23 9.86
N THR A 119 8.18 -0.28 11.15
CA THR A 119 7.53 0.81 11.88
C THR A 119 8.27 2.14 11.65
N CYS A 120 9.58 2.19 11.94
CA CYS A 120 10.37 3.40 11.78
C CYS A 120 10.55 3.81 10.30
N GLU A 121 10.65 2.83 9.40
CA GLU A 121 10.75 3.09 7.95
C GLU A 121 9.47 3.78 7.44
N MET A 122 8.30 3.38 7.95
CA MET A 122 7.00 3.94 7.58
C MET A 122 6.75 5.30 8.20
N GLU A 123 7.15 5.50 9.46
CA GLU A 123 7.11 6.82 10.09
C GLU A 123 7.98 7.82 9.33
N TYR A 124 9.20 7.43 8.95
CA TYR A 124 10.08 8.27 8.16
C TYR A 124 9.47 8.62 6.79
N GLU A 125 8.93 7.63 6.08
CA GLU A 125 8.32 7.88 4.76
C GLU A 125 7.07 8.77 4.87
N MET A 126 6.25 8.58 5.90
CA MET A 126 5.12 9.44 6.20
C MET A 126 5.56 10.90 6.39
N LEU A 127 6.57 11.15 7.23
CA LEU A 127 7.13 12.49 7.46
C LEU A 127 7.69 13.10 6.16
N ARG A 128 8.44 12.30 5.38
CA ARG A 128 8.97 12.73 4.08
C ARG A 128 7.86 13.13 3.11
N LEU A 129 6.74 12.39 3.07
CA LEU A 129 5.59 12.73 2.21
C LEU A 129 4.88 14.01 2.69
N MET A 130 4.86 14.27 3.99
CA MET A 130 4.30 15.49 4.58
C MET A 130 5.18 16.72 4.32
N GLU A 131 6.50 16.61 4.46
CA GLU A 131 7.43 17.70 4.15
C GLU A 131 7.35 18.13 2.69
N ASN A 132 7.21 17.16 1.79
CA ASN A 132 7.04 17.42 0.35
C ASN A 132 5.61 17.83 -0.04
N ALA A 133 4.72 18.07 0.93
CA ALA A 133 3.36 18.53 0.71
C ALA A 133 3.24 20.05 0.50
N GLY A 134 4.30 20.81 0.76
CA GLY A 134 4.43 22.24 0.47
C GLY A 134 4.95 22.54 -0.92
#